data_AF-A0A7S2I2U3-F1
#
_entry.id   AF-A0A7S2I2U3-F1
#
_cell.length_a   1.000
_cell.length_b   1.000
_cell.length_c   1.000
_cell.angle_alpha   90.00
_cell.angle_beta   90.00
_cell.angle_gamma   90.00
#
_symmetry.space_group_name_H-M   'P 1'
#
loop_
_entity.id
_entity.type
_entity.pdbx_description
1 polymer ?
#
loop_
_entity_poly.entity_id
_entity_poly.type
_entity_poly.pdbx_seq_one_letter_code
_entity_poly.pdbx_strand_id
1 'polypeptide(L)'
;MALVQHFPAAGVTEQFKDLASKWPIWDSTKHPPEAEENKFHFKYDGDHDTERVLVLSGKCTIKADDGITPTISINPGDAMYFHKGFACTWEILEPMQTHYGYFDREGNEIEEVELTCDVCGDDCFAESYLFNDEEDICMRCFRADAAGAEEFEGAVYQREGKPAKPPVPKQKSPPKKRTAEGVPAGSVPAQRPKTAEEIVAAAAAAAAA
;
A
#
# COMPACT_ATOMS: atom_id res chain seq x y z
N MET A 1 -12.54 -18.22 -12.71
CA MET A 1 -13.41 -17.04 -12.57
C MET A 1 -12.52 -15.81 -12.66
N ALA A 2 -12.97 -14.73 -13.29
CA ALA A 2 -12.22 -13.49 -13.29
C ALA A 2 -12.25 -12.90 -11.86
N LEU A 3 -11.08 -12.59 -11.29
CA LEU A 3 -10.95 -12.01 -9.95
C LEU A 3 -11.07 -10.48 -9.97
N VAL A 4 -11.34 -9.91 -11.14
CA VAL A 4 -11.64 -8.50 -11.34
C VAL A 4 -12.78 -8.36 -12.34
N GLN A 5 -13.68 -7.41 -12.08
CA GLN A 5 -14.72 -6.99 -13.02
C GLN A 5 -14.59 -5.49 -13.25
N HIS A 6 -14.62 -5.09 -14.52
CA HIS A 6 -14.62 -3.69 -14.94
C HIS A 6 -15.96 -3.35 -15.59
N PHE A 7 -16.55 -2.25 -15.16
CA PHE A 7 -17.75 -1.68 -15.73
C PHE A 7 -17.38 -0.30 -16.28
N PRO A 8 -17.38 -0.09 -17.60
CA PRO A 8 -17.15 1.23 -18.16
C PRO A 8 -18.26 2.18 -17.71
N ALA A 9 -17.97 3.48 -17.62
CA ALA A 9 -18.90 4.49 -17.08
C ALA A 9 -20.33 4.43 -17.65
N ALA A 10 -20.48 4.08 -18.94
CA ALA A 10 -21.79 3.94 -19.58
C ALA A 10 -22.62 2.72 -19.06
N GLY A 11 -21.95 1.72 -18.49
CA GLY A 11 -22.55 0.54 -17.88
C GLY A 11 -22.76 0.64 -16.37
N VAL A 12 -22.33 1.73 -15.72
CA VAL A 12 -22.52 1.96 -14.29
C VAL A 12 -23.90 2.56 -14.03
N THR A 13 -24.72 1.86 -13.27
CA THR A 13 -26.11 2.27 -12.97
C THR A 13 -26.17 3.44 -11.99
N GLU A 14 -27.22 4.26 -12.06
CA GLU A 14 -27.46 5.32 -11.08
C GLU A 14 -27.63 4.78 -9.66
N GLN A 15 -28.27 3.62 -9.49
CA GLN A 15 -28.39 2.97 -8.18
C GLN A 15 -27.04 2.66 -7.55
N PHE A 16 -26.07 2.22 -8.36
CA PHE A 16 -24.70 1.98 -7.88
C PHE A 16 -23.99 3.28 -7.52
N LYS A 17 -24.19 4.36 -8.30
CA LYS A 17 -23.62 5.68 -7.99
C LYS A 17 -24.21 6.25 -6.70
N ASP A 18 -25.52 6.14 -6.51
CA ASP A 18 -26.21 6.58 -5.30
C ASP A 18 -25.71 5.80 -4.07
N LEU A 19 -25.50 4.49 -4.20
CA LEU A 19 -24.90 3.67 -3.15
C LEU A 19 -23.46 4.13 -2.85
N ALA A 20 -22.63 4.20 -3.89
CA ALA A 20 -21.22 4.55 -3.78
C ALA A 20 -20.99 5.96 -3.22
N SER A 21 -21.90 6.90 -3.44
CA SER A 21 -21.80 8.28 -2.93
C SER A 21 -21.73 8.38 -1.40
N LYS A 22 -22.09 7.30 -0.69
CA LYS A 22 -22.06 7.19 0.77
C LYS A 22 -20.76 6.61 1.30
N TRP A 23 -19.95 6.00 0.43
CA TRP A 23 -18.71 5.35 0.82
C TRP A 23 -17.60 6.37 1.06
N PRO A 24 -16.57 6.01 1.85
CA PRO A 24 -15.37 6.83 1.97
C PRO A 24 -14.70 7.09 0.62
N ILE A 25 -13.90 8.15 0.57
CA ILE A 25 -13.13 8.53 -0.63
C ILE A 25 -11.66 8.24 -0.38
N TRP A 26 -11.09 7.39 -1.23
CA TRP A 26 -9.65 7.26 -1.34
C TRP A 26 -9.10 8.33 -2.29
N ASP A 27 -7.99 8.97 -1.91
CA ASP A 27 -7.32 10.02 -2.67
C ASP A 27 -5.83 9.67 -2.85
N SER A 28 -5.43 9.43 -4.10
CA SER A 28 -4.06 9.00 -4.43
C SER A 28 -2.99 10.04 -4.06
N THR A 29 -3.36 11.30 -3.87
CA THR A 29 -2.41 12.37 -3.48
C THR A 29 -2.09 12.34 -1.98
N LYS A 30 -3.00 11.78 -1.17
CA LYS A 30 -2.84 11.63 0.28
C LYS A 30 -2.17 10.30 0.65
N HIS A 31 -2.30 9.30 -0.22
CA HIS A 31 -1.66 7.99 -0.08
C HIS A 31 -0.69 7.75 -1.25
N PRO A 32 0.44 8.49 -1.31
CA PRO A 32 1.36 8.37 -2.41
C PRO A 32 1.93 6.93 -2.45
N PRO A 33 2.04 6.33 -3.64
CA PRO A 33 2.67 5.02 -3.76
C PRO A 33 4.12 5.09 -3.26
N GLU A 34 4.55 4.06 -2.53
CA GLU A 34 5.92 3.99 -1.99
C GLU A 34 7.02 3.91 -3.08
N ALA A 35 6.64 3.72 -4.35
CA ALA A 35 7.58 3.55 -5.46
C ALA A 35 7.78 4.81 -6.31
N GLU A 36 8.99 4.97 -6.83
CA GLU A 36 9.48 6.14 -7.59
C GLU A 36 8.78 6.39 -8.95
N GLU A 37 7.70 5.67 -9.32
CA GLU A 37 7.12 5.70 -10.67
C GLU A 37 5.58 5.72 -10.75
N ASN A 38 4.86 6.25 -9.74
CA ASN A 38 3.37 6.24 -9.71
C ASN A 38 2.74 4.84 -9.84
N LYS A 39 3.53 3.81 -9.55
CA LYS A 39 3.12 2.41 -9.60
C LYS A 39 3.10 1.86 -8.20
N PHE A 40 2.09 1.06 -7.89
CA PHE A 40 2.09 0.29 -6.67
C PHE A 40 1.47 -1.08 -6.91
N HIS A 41 2.01 -2.05 -6.18
CA HIS A 41 1.44 -3.39 -6.15
C HIS A 41 0.29 -3.40 -5.15
N PHE A 42 -0.85 -3.92 -5.58
CA PHE A 42 -2.02 -4.12 -4.75
C PHE A 42 -2.40 -5.59 -4.77
N LYS A 43 -2.55 -6.15 -3.58
CA LYS A 43 -3.07 -7.50 -3.39
C LYS A 43 -4.26 -7.42 -2.47
N TYR A 44 -5.42 -7.81 -2.98
CA TYR A 44 -6.63 -7.87 -2.19
C TYR A 44 -6.67 -9.19 -1.41
N ASP A 45 -6.25 -9.14 -0.14
CA ASP A 45 -6.29 -10.27 0.79
C ASP A 45 -7.08 -10.00 2.08
N GLY A 46 -7.96 -9.00 2.05
CA GLY A 46 -8.86 -8.64 3.14
C GLY A 46 -9.84 -9.76 3.54
N ASP A 47 -10.52 -9.57 4.68
CA ASP A 47 -11.49 -10.51 5.22
C ASP A 47 -12.80 -10.58 4.40
N HIS A 48 -13.07 -9.53 3.62
CA HIS A 48 -14.25 -9.39 2.76
C HIS A 48 -14.13 -10.17 1.44
N ASP A 49 -15.26 -10.45 0.79
CA ASP A 49 -15.27 -11.23 -0.46
C ASP A 49 -14.93 -10.34 -1.66
N THR A 50 -15.46 -9.12 -1.68
CA THR A 50 -15.16 -8.14 -2.72
C THR A 50 -15.02 -6.72 -2.18
N GLU A 51 -14.06 -5.98 -2.72
CA GLU A 51 -14.03 -4.52 -2.68
C GLU A 51 -14.64 -3.99 -3.98
N ARG A 52 -15.52 -3.00 -3.88
CA ARG A 52 -16.18 -2.36 -5.03
C ARG A 52 -15.82 -0.89 -5.04
N VAL A 53 -15.45 -0.40 -6.22
CA VAL A 53 -14.91 0.93 -6.41
C VAL A 53 -15.71 1.68 -7.47
N LEU A 54 -15.98 2.97 -7.23
CA LEU A 54 -16.46 3.93 -8.22
C LEU A 54 -15.39 5.02 -8.41
N VAL A 55 -14.99 5.24 -9.65
CA VAL A 55 -13.95 6.21 -9.98
C VAL A 55 -14.55 7.59 -10.18
N LEU A 56 -14.16 8.56 -9.35
CA LEU A 56 -14.67 9.92 -9.40
C LEU A 56 -13.86 10.79 -10.37
N SER A 57 -12.54 10.67 -10.30
CA SER A 57 -11.61 11.46 -11.10
C SER A 57 -10.27 10.73 -11.29
N GLY A 58 -9.45 11.25 -12.19
CA GLY A 58 -8.14 10.68 -12.51
C GLY A 58 -8.21 9.50 -13.47
N LYS A 59 -7.04 8.89 -13.71
CA LYS A 59 -6.85 7.79 -14.66
C LYS A 59 -5.73 6.89 -14.19
N CYS A 60 -5.89 5.61 -14.44
CA CYS A 60 -4.82 4.63 -14.25
C CYS A 60 -4.94 3.48 -15.24
N THR A 61 -3.92 2.62 -15.20
CA THR A 61 -4.05 1.27 -15.72
C THR A 61 -3.83 0.26 -14.62
N ILE A 62 -4.51 -0.88 -14.72
CA ILE A 62 -4.26 -2.02 -13.87
C ILE A 62 -3.79 -3.19 -14.69
N LYS A 63 -2.70 -3.81 -14.26
CA LYS A 63 -2.18 -5.06 -14.81
C LYS A 63 -2.28 -6.15 -13.76
N ALA A 64 -3.10 -7.17 -14.02
CA ALA A 64 -3.20 -8.33 -13.13
C ALA A 64 -1.91 -9.15 -13.15
N ASP A 65 -1.63 -9.83 -12.04
CA ASP A 65 -0.44 -10.67 -11.88
C ASP A 65 -0.59 -12.05 -12.55
N ASP A 66 -1.80 -12.41 -12.96
CA ASP A 66 -2.11 -13.72 -13.56
C ASP A 66 -1.47 -13.93 -14.95
N GLY A 67 -0.98 -12.86 -15.59
CA GLY A 67 -0.37 -12.87 -16.92
C GLY A 67 -1.34 -13.17 -18.06
N ILE A 68 -2.64 -13.32 -17.79
CA ILE A 68 -3.68 -13.71 -18.76
C ILE A 68 -4.70 -12.59 -18.93
N THR A 69 -5.06 -11.90 -17.84
CA THR A 69 -5.98 -10.77 -17.87
C THR A 69 -5.32 -9.59 -18.59
N PRO A 70 -5.92 -9.06 -19.67
CA PRO A 70 -5.40 -7.88 -20.35
C PRO A 70 -5.31 -6.68 -19.40
N THR A 71 -4.38 -5.77 -19.67
CA THR A 71 -4.33 -4.49 -18.96
C THR A 71 -5.66 -3.75 -19.11
N ILE A 72 -6.21 -3.28 -17.99
CA ILE A 72 -7.47 -2.55 -17.93
C ILE A 72 -7.14 -1.06 -17.80
N SER A 73 -7.72 -0.23 -18.67
CA SER A 73 -7.66 1.23 -18.53
C SER A 73 -8.87 1.72 -17.76
N ILE A 74 -8.62 2.49 -16.71
CA ILE A 74 -9.65 3.04 -15.84
C ILE A 74 -9.79 4.53 -16.08
N ASN A 75 -11.05 4.96 -16.22
CA ASN A 75 -11.43 6.35 -16.45
C ASN A 75 -12.47 6.83 -15.43
N PRO A 76 -12.68 8.15 -15.30
CA PRO A 76 -13.74 8.70 -14.46
C PRO A 76 -15.12 8.12 -14.83
N GLY A 77 -15.88 7.76 -13.81
CA GLY A 77 -17.19 7.14 -13.91
C GLY A 77 -17.17 5.61 -14.03
N ASP A 78 -16.03 4.98 -14.27
CA ASP A 78 -15.91 3.52 -14.29
C ASP A 78 -16.13 2.93 -12.88
N ALA A 79 -16.59 1.68 -12.82
CA ALA A 79 -16.64 0.91 -11.59
C ALA A 79 -15.82 -0.38 -11.71
N MET A 80 -15.25 -0.80 -10.58
CA MET A 80 -14.37 -1.98 -10.50
C MET A 80 -14.76 -2.84 -9.31
N TYR A 81 -14.88 -4.15 -9.49
CA TYR A 81 -15.02 -5.10 -8.37
C TYR A 81 -13.77 -5.96 -8.28
N PHE A 82 -13.07 -5.88 -7.16
CA PHE A 82 -11.89 -6.68 -6.84
C PHE A 82 -12.31 -7.83 -5.94
N HIS A 83 -12.12 -9.06 -6.40
CA HIS A 83 -12.50 -10.26 -5.66
C HIS A 83 -11.32 -10.77 -4.85
N LYS A 84 -11.60 -11.37 -3.69
CA LYS A 84 -10.61 -11.93 -2.77
C LYS A 84 -9.56 -12.77 -3.51
N GLY A 85 -8.29 -12.46 -3.29
CA GLY A 85 -7.16 -13.09 -3.95
C GLY A 85 -6.72 -12.43 -5.26
N PHE A 86 -7.38 -11.36 -5.71
CA PHE A 86 -6.90 -10.56 -6.82
C PHE A 86 -5.59 -9.86 -6.45
N ALA A 87 -4.63 -9.88 -7.37
CA ALA A 87 -3.35 -9.19 -7.23
C ALA A 87 -3.01 -8.51 -8.55
N CYS A 88 -2.52 -7.28 -8.46
CA CYS A 88 -2.26 -6.45 -9.62
C CYS A 88 -1.28 -5.33 -9.32
N THR A 89 -0.75 -4.74 -10.39
CA THR A 89 -0.02 -3.49 -10.34
C THR A 89 -0.89 -2.37 -10.89
N TRP A 90 -1.08 -1.33 -10.09
CA TRP A 90 -1.66 -0.07 -10.52
C TRP A 90 -0.57 0.83 -11.08
N GLU A 91 -0.87 1.55 -12.15
CA GLU A 91 -0.06 2.63 -12.69
C GLU A 91 -0.94 3.88 -12.79
N ILE A 92 -0.76 4.81 -11.85
CA ILE A 92 -1.52 6.06 -11.77
C ILE A 92 -0.98 7.02 -12.83
N LEU A 93 -1.84 7.38 -13.80
CA LEU A 93 -1.51 8.28 -14.90
C LEU A 93 -1.92 9.73 -14.59
N GLU A 94 -3.02 9.89 -13.88
CA GLU A 94 -3.53 11.16 -13.35
C GLU A 94 -4.02 10.93 -11.91
N PRO A 95 -3.78 11.86 -10.96
CA PRO A 95 -4.22 11.69 -9.57
C PRO A 95 -5.68 11.28 -9.47
N MET A 96 -5.96 10.27 -8.66
CA MET A 96 -7.25 9.60 -8.61
C MET A 96 -8.00 9.87 -7.32
N GLN A 97 -9.31 9.97 -7.45
CA GLN A 97 -10.24 9.88 -6.33
C GLN A 97 -11.27 8.79 -6.63
N THR A 98 -11.56 7.95 -5.64
CA THR A 98 -12.49 6.84 -5.78
C THR A 98 -13.32 6.65 -4.53
N HIS A 99 -14.61 6.34 -4.69
CA HIS A 99 -15.38 5.72 -3.62
C HIS A 99 -15.07 4.23 -3.54
N TYR A 100 -14.98 3.67 -2.34
CA TYR A 100 -14.69 2.25 -2.14
C TYR A 100 -15.56 1.66 -1.01
N GLY A 101 -16.08 0.46 -1.21
CA GLY A 101 -16.89 -0.24 -0.22
C GLY A 101 -16.69 -1.75 -0.27
N TYR A 102 -16.91 -2.42 0.85
CA TYR A 102 -16.64 -3.85 1.00
C TYR A 102 -17.94 -4.66 1.09
N PHE A 103 -17.89 -5.89 0.57
CA PHE A 103 -19.07 -6.74 0.45
C PHE A 103 -18.75 -8.18 0.83
N ASP A 104 -19.73 -8.85 1.42
CA ASP A 104 -19.69 -10.28 1.67
C ASP A 104 -19.95 -11.08 0.38
N ARG A 105 -19.87 -12.41 0.51
CA ARG A 105 -20.10 -13.35 -0.59
C ARG A 105 -21.55 -13.36 -1.10
N GLU A 106 -22.50 -12.92 -0.29
CA GLU A 106 -23.90 -12.77 -0.67
C GLU A 106 -24.16 -11.43 -1.39
N GLY A 107 -23.16 -10.54 -1.39
CA GLY A 107 -23.21 -9.23 -2.01
C GLY A 107 -23.83 -8.16 -1.11
N ASN A 108 -23.94 -8.41 0.20
CA ASN A 108 -24.34 -7.41 1.19
C ASN A 108 -23.15 -6.50 1.50
N GLU A 109 -23.42 -5.20 1.63
CA GLU A 109 -22.42 -4.22 2.05
C GLU A 109 -22.02 -4.48 3.50
N ILE A 110 -20.72 -4.40 3.76
CA ILE A 110 -20.15 -4.49 5.10
C ILE A 110 -19.66 -3.09 5.45
N GLU A 111 -20.27 -2.48 6.46
CA GLU A 111 -19.76 -1.24 7.05
C GLU A 111 -18.41 -1.56 7.72
N GLU A 112 -17.32 -1.08 7.12
CA GLU A 112 -16.06 -0.99 7.83
C GLU A 112 -16.14 0.20 8.80
N VAL A 113 -15.70 -0.04 10.04
CA VAL A 113 -15.51 1.03 11.02
C VAL A 113 -14.30 1.83 10.54
N GLU A 114 -14.51 3.04 10.07
CA GLU A 114 -13.43 3.95 9.67
C GLU A 114 -12.64 4.35 10.93
N LEU A 115 -11.47 3.73 11.12
CA LEU A 115 -10.60 3.99 12.28
C LEU A 115 -9.71 5.18 11.96
N THR A 116 -10.29 6.36 12.10
CA THR A 116 -9.52 7.60 12.02
C THR A 116 -8.81 7.82 13.33
N CYS A 117 -7.54 8.22 13.27
CA CYS A 117 -6.81 8.58 14.49
C CYS A 117 -7.43 9.84 15.12
N ASP A 118 -7.97 9.76 16.33
CA ASP A 118 -8.55 10.91 17.04
C ASP A 118 -7.53 12.00 17.37
N VAL A 119 -6.23 11.66 17.39
CA VAL A 119 -5.15 12.60 17.70
C VAL A 119 -4.71 13.41 16.47
N CYS A 120 -4.54 12.76 15.31
CA CYS A 120 -4.02 13.44 14.10
C CYS A 120 -5.02 13.59 12.96
N GLY A 121 -6.18 12.93 13.03
CA GLY A 121 -7.20 12.93 11.98
C GLY A 121 -6.79 12.18 10.71
N ASP A 122 -5.64 11.47 10.72
CA ASP A 122 -5.20 10.67 9.59
C ASP A 122 -5.89 9.29 9.63
N ASP A 123 -6.27 8.76 8.46
CA ASP A 123 -6.76 7.40 8.30
C ASP A 123 -5.61 6.40 8.52
N CYS A 124 -5.58 5.83 9.73
CA CYS A 124 -4.53 4.94 10.20
C CYS A 124 -5.07 3.52 10.43
N PHE A 125 -6.02 3.10 9.60
CA PHE A 125 -6.77 1.84 9.67
C PHE A 125 -5.95 0.58 9.96
N ALA A 126 -4.75 0.47 9.36
CA ALA A 126 -3.96 -0.76 9.44
C ALA A 126 -3.49 -1.13 10.86
N GLU A 127 -3.08 -0.15 11.67
CA GLU A 127 -2.59 -0.39 13.02
C GLU A 127 -2.91 0.81 13.95
N SER A 128 -3.73 0.57 14.97
CA SER A 128 -4.15 1.55 15.97
C SER A 128 -4.09 0.98 17.40
N TYR A 129 -4.37 1.85 18.37
CA TYR A 129 -4.64 1.52 19.76
C TYR A 129 -6.00 2.09 20.12
N LEU A 130 -6.92 1.24 20.58
CA LEU A 130 -8.21 1.69 21.10
C LEU A 130 -8.06 1.99 22.59
N PHE A 131 -8.43 3.20 22.99
CA PHE A 131 -8.40 3.66 24.38
C PHE A 131 -9.84 3.97 24.85
N ASN A 132 -10.15 3.61 26.10
CA ASN A 132 -11.47 3.78 26.71
C ASN A 132 -12.66 3.25 25.88
N ASP A 133 -12.44 2.23 25.05
CA ASP A 133 -13.43 1.65 24.14
C ASP A 133 -14.01 2.62 23.07
N GLU A 134 -13.46 3.83 22.92
CA GLU A 134 -14.00 4.87 22.05
C GLU A 134 -12.94 5.59 21.19
N GLU A 135 -11.70 5.75 21.67
CA GLU A 135 -10.69 6.58 21.00
C GLU A 135 -9.67 5.73 20.23
N ASP A 136 -9.57 5.92 18.92
CA ASP A 136 -8.60 5.27 18.04
C ASP A 136 -7.34 6.13 17.88
N ILE A 137 -6.20 5.57 18.26
CA ILE A 137 -4.92 6.29 18.28
C ILE A 137 -3.93 5.56 17.38
N CYS A 138 -3.45 6.23 16.33
CA CYS A 138 -2.48 5.61 15.42
C CYS A 138 -1.15 5.30 16.11
N MET A 139 -0.41 4.34 15.57
CA MET A 139 0.90 3.97 16.11
C MET A 139 1.88 5.15 16.22
N ARG A 140 1.80 6.13 15.32
CA ARG A 140 2.66 7.31 15.35
C ARG A 140 2.32 8.17 16.56
N CYS A 141 1.05 8.50 16.75
CA CYS A 141 0.58 9.35 17.85
C CYS A 141 0.75 8.63 19.20
N PHE A 142 0.47 7.33 19.26
CA PHE A 142 0.69 6.52 20.47
C PHE A 142 2.16 6.50 20.90
N ARG A 143 3.10 6.54 19.95
CA ARG A 143 4.55 6.49 20.20
C ARG A 143 5.24 7.86 20.18
N ALA A 144 4.52 8.93 19.83
CA ALA A 144 5.11 10.24 19.60
C ALA A 144 5.77 10.80 20.87
N ASP A 145 5.30 10.39 22.05
CA ASP A 145 5.89 10.80 23.32
C ASP A 145 6.11 9.60 24.25
N ALA A 146 7.19 9.65 25.03
CA ALA A 146 7.38 8.78 26.20
C ALA A 146 6.25 8.93 27.23
N ALA A 147 5.43 9.97 27.11
CA ALA A 147 4.20 10.22 27.87
C ALA A 147 2.95 9.56 27.26
N GLY A 148 2.91 9.27 25.95
CA GLY A 148 1.70 8.71 25.31
C GLY A 148 1.34 7.31 25.82
N ALA A 149 2.35 6.48 26.12
CA ALA A 149 2.11 5.17 26.73
C ALA A 149 1.63 5.25 28.21
N GLU A 150 1.93 6.36 28.91
CA GLU A 150 1.42 6.63 30.26
C GLU A 150 0.02 7.28 30.22
N GLU A 151 -0.24 8.16 29.24
CA GLU A 151 -1.52 8.83 29.03
C GLU A 151 -2.61 7.87 28.56
N PHE A 152 -2.25 6.90 27.72
CA PHE A 152 -3.16 5.87 27.19
C PHE A 152 -2.97 4.52 27.90
N GLU A 153 -2.78 4.54 29.22
CA GLU A 153 -2.65 3.31 30.02
C GLU A 153 -3.91 2.44 29.85
N GLY A 154 -3.72 1.19 29.42
CA GLY A 154 -4.82 0.25 29.17
C GLY A 154 -5.32 0.23 27.72
N ALA A 155 -4.75 1.05 26.82
CA ALA A 155 -5.10 0.97 25.41
C ALA A 155 -4.79 -0.41 24.82
N VAL A 156 -5.73 -0.92 24.02
CA VAL A 156 -5.66 -2.24 23.42
C VAL A 156 -5.15 -2.09 21.99
N TYR A 157 -4.06 -2.77 21.66
CA TYR A 157 -3.57 -2.79 20.29
C TYR A 157 -4.57 -3.46 19.35
N GLN A 158 -4.83 -2.81 18.23
CA GLN A 158 -5.75 -3.27 17.21
C GLN A 158 -5.09 -3.32 15.84
N ARG A 159 -5.63 -4.19 15.00
CA ARG A 159 -5.35 -4.24 13.57
C ARG A 159 -6.68 -4.27 12.86
N GLU A 160 -6.94 -3.27 12.03
CA GLU A 160 -8.20 -3.17 11.28
C GLU A 160 -9.42 -3.24 12.23
N GLY A 161 -9.32 -2.57 13.39
CA GLY A 161 -10.41 -2.42 14.37
C GLY A 161 -10.64 -3.62 15.28
N LYS A 162 -9.86 -4.69 15.08
CA LYS A 162 -9.97 -5.92 15.85
C LYS A 162 -8.83 -5.98 16.87
N PRO A 163 -9.12 -6.33 18.14
CA PRO A 163 -8.09 -6.60 19.13
C PRO A 163 -7.04 -7.60 18.60
N ALA A 164 -5.78 -7.20 18.62
CA ALA A 164 -4.67 -7.96 18.08
C ALA A 164 -3.53 -8.05 19.09
N LYS A 165 -2.52 -8.88 18.78
CA LYS A 165 -1.27 -8.89 19.56
C LYS A 165 -0.29 -7.89 18.95
N PRO A 166 0.32 -6.99 19.75
CA PRO A 166 1.27 -6.03 19.23
C PRO A 166 2.46 -6.75 18.58
N PRO A 167 3.01 -6.21 17.47
CA PRO A 167 4.17 -6.79 16.81
C PRO A 167 5.35 -6.81 17.79
N VAL A 168 5.92 -8.01 18.01
CA VAL A 168 7.09 -8.17 18.86
C VAL A 168 8.26 -7.39 18.25
N PRO A 169 8.96 -6.52 19.01
CA PRO A 169 10.13 -5.83 18.50
C PRO A 169 11.15 -6.84 17.99
N LYS A 170 11.50 -6.78 16.71
CA LYS A 170 12.60 -7.59 16.16
C LYS A 170 13.86 -7.26 16.96
N GLN A 171 14.33 -8.18 17.78
CA GLN A 171 15.61 -8.05 18.46
C GLN A 171 16.68 -7.78 17.40
N LYS A 172 17.39 -6.65 17.53
CA LYS A 172 18.57 -6.39 16.71
C LYS A 172 19.51 -7.56 16.93
N SER A 173 19.74 -8.35 15.88
CA SER A 173 20.75 -9.42 15.91
C SER A 173 22.06 -8.82 16.42
N PRO A 174 22.70 -9.42 17.44
CA PRO A 174 23.97 -8.88 17.93
C PRO A 174 24.97 -8.85 16.76
N PRO A 175 25.82 -7.81 16.68
CA PRO A 175 26.82 -7.73 15.63
C PRO A 175 27.67 -9.00 15.66
N LYS A 176 27.70 -9.73 14.53
CA LYS A 176 28.54 -10.93 14.38
C LYS A 176 29.98 -10.57 14.73
N LYS A 177 30.46 -11.03 15.90
CA LYS A 177 31.90 -11.06 16.20
C LYS A 177 32.56 -11.92 15.12
N ARG A 178 33.38 -11.30 14.27
CA ARG A 178 34.30 -12.01 13.38
C ARG A 178 35.31 -12.75 14.26
N THR A 179 35.09 -14.04 14.50
CA THR A 179 36.17 -14.95 14.86
C THR A 179 37.03 -15.14 13.63
N ALA A 180 38.30 -14.76 13.74
CA ALA A 180 39.33 -15.11 12.79
C ALA A 180 39.56 -16.62 12.88
N GLU A 181 39.38 -17.34 11.77
CA GLU A 181 40.19 -18.47 11.30
C GLU A 181 39.44 -19.20 10.18
N GLY A 182 40.17 -19.53 9.10
CA GLY A 182 39.66 -20.33 7.99
C GLY A 182 39.82 -19.66 6.63
N VAL A 183 41.03 -19.67 6.10
CA VAL A 183 41.30 -19.46 4.67
C VAL A 183 40.80 -20.69 3.92
N PRO A 184 40.09 -20.51 2.78
CA PRO A 184 40.49 -21.24 1.59
C PRO A 184 40.75 -20.29 0.42
N ALA A 185 41.81 -20.63 -0.30
CA ALA A 185 42.32 -19.93 -1.45
C ALA A 185 41.37 -20.00 -2.65
N GLY A 186 41.33 -18.91 -3.42
CA GLY A 186 40.79 -18.90 -4.78
C GLY A 186 39.75 -17.83 -5.04
N SER A 187 40.18 -16.57 -5.19
CA SER A 187 39.36 -15.55 -5.83
C SER A 187 40.25 -14.54 -6.55
N VAL A 188 40.03 -14.46 -7.86
CA VAL A 188 40.64 -13.56 -8.84
C VAL A 188 40.53 -12.10 -8.35
N PRO A 189 41.57 -11.25 -8.51
CA PRO A 189 41.50 -9.86 -8.05
C PRO A 189 40.42 -9.09 -8.83
N ALA A 190 39.39 -8.62 -8.12
CA ALA A 190 38.41 -7.69 -8.62
C ALA A 190 39.08 -6.35 -8.91
N GLN A 191 39.03 -5.89 -10.16
CA GLN A 191 39.51 -4.58 -10.56
C GLN A 191 38.64 -3.49 -9.93
N ARG A 192 39.30 -2.47 -9.37
CA ARG A 192 38.63 -1.30 -8.80
C ARG A 192 37.87 -0.57 -9.92
N PRO A 193 36.58 -0.19 -9.70
CA PRO A 193 35.88 0.65 -10.64
C PRO A 193 36.59 2.02 -10.71
N LYS A 194 36.92 2.43 -11.94
CA LYS A 194 37.58 3.72 -12.23
C LYS A 194 36.70 4.87 -11.75
N THR A 195 37.33 5.92 -11.23
CA THR A 195 36.60 7.12 -10.82
C THR A 195 36.09 7.90 -12.05
N ALA A 196 35.10 8.76 -11.86
CA ALA A 196 34.56 9.59 -12.93
C ALA A 196 35.65 10.46 -13.61
N GLU A 197 36.68 10.88 -12.87
CA GLU A 197 37.83 11.60 -13.45
C GLU A 197 38.69 10.71 -14.37
N GLU A 198 38.87 9.43 -14.04
CA GLU A 198 39.64 8.48 -14.87
C GLU A 198 38.90 8.09 -16.15
N ILE A 199 37.56 8.19 -16.16
CA ILE A 199 36.73 7.93 -17.35
C ILE A 199 36.80 9.11 -18.33
N VAL A 200 36.80 10.36 -17.82
CA VAL A 200 36.90 11.57 -18.65
C VAL A 200 38.29 11.71 -19.28
N ALA A 201 39.36 11.33 -18.58
CA ALA A 201 40.73 11.34 -19.13
C ALA A 201 40.93 10.33 -20.28
N ALA A 202 40.25 9.18 -20.25
CA ALA A 202 40.34 8.17 -21.31
C ALA A 202 39.59 8.57 -22.59
N ALA A 203 38.51 9.36 -22.48
CA ALA A 203 37.75 9.84 -23.64
C ALA A 203 38.51 10.92 -24.44
N ALA A 204 39.31 11.76 -23.77
CA ALA A 204 40.09 12.80 -24.43
C ALA A 204 41.28 12.26 -25.27
N ALA A 205 41.81 11.09 -24.93
CA ALA A 205 42.92 10.46 -25.67
C ALA A 205 42.46 9.72 -26.96
N ALA A 206 41.17 9.41 -27.09
CA ALA A 206 40.62 8.72 -28.27
C ALA A 206 40.19 9.68 -29.40
N ALA A 207 40.12 10.99 -29.14
CA ALA A 207 39.71 11.99 -30.11
C ALA A 207 40.89 12.72 -30.81
N ALA A 208 42.13 12.33 -30.51
CA ALA A 208 43.34 12.91 -31.08
C ALA A 208 44.23 11.89 -31.82
N ALA A 209 43.67 10.73 -32.18
CA ALA A 209 44.32 9.70 -33.00
C ALA A 209 43.58 9.53 -34.33
#